data_AF-A0A1Y1UZ65-F1
#
_entry.id   AF-A0A1Y1UZ65-F1
#
_cell.length_a   1.000
_cell.length_b   1.000
_cell.length_c   1.000
_cell.angle_alpha   90.00
_cell.angle_beta   90.00
_cell.angle_gamma   90.00
#
_symmetry.space_group_name_H-M   'P 1'
#
loop_
_entity.id
_entity.type
_entity.pdbx_description
1 polymer ?
#
loop_
_entity_poly.entity_id
_entity_poly.type
_entity_poly.pdbx_seq_one_letter_code
_entity_poly.pdbx_strand_id
1 'polypeptide(L)'
;MGFFDKCLCCFCLSKEESVKVATLSMIIIEILYSIFQLSVKNLVSFVFSILSIALIISLVLFIIGIKNDNTKYINQFKTFSGTILAIQVILLIKSIINSTMEYSSATDIEKIEEIKIDMENNNANMDISNENIISLIRTIALGSIILSIVFILIDIDYYISTTYYIKELLQIIDSKNMAMMKEESIQMMNNLSSNISNSNNLSFCYSNN
;
A
#
# COMPACT_ATOMS: atom_id res chain seq x y z
N MET A 1 -9.47 13.98 10.33
CA MET A 1 -9.00 12.93 11.25
C MET A 1 -9.39 11.62 10.60
N GLY A 2 -8.42 10.90 10.04
CA GLY A 2 -8.67 9.65 9.31
C GLY A 2 -9.00 8.52 10.28
N PHE A 3 -9.61 7.43 9.79
CA PHE A 3 -9.97 6.27 10.60
C PHE A 3 -8.74 5.63 11.30
N PHE A 4 -7.53 5.97 10.84
CA PHE A 4 -6.25 5.49 11.36
C PHE A 4 -5.39 6.49 12.16
N ASP A 5 -5.86 7.70 12.50
CA ASP A 5 -5.09 8.58 13.42
C ASP A 5 -4.88 7.93 14.79
N LYS A 6 -5.78 7.01 15.16
CA LYS A 6 -5.58 5.92 16.10
C LYS A 6 -6.28 4.72 15.48
N CYS A 7 -5.53 3.80 14.87
CA CYS A 7 -6.10 2.56 14.35
C CYS A 7 -7.04 1.95 15.41
N LEU A 8 -8.30 1.68 15.06
CA LEU A 8 -9.32 1.13 15.97
C LEU A 8 -8.84 -0.19 16.63
N CYS A 9 -7.91 -0.87 15.95
CA CYS A 9 -7.26 -2.11 16.37
C CYS A 9 -6.04 -1.90 17.29
N CYS A 10 -5.51 -0.68 17.40
CA CYS A 10 -4.19 -0.40 17.99
C CYS A 10 -4.14 0.88 18.84
N PHE A 11 -5.14 1.12 19.70
CA PHE A 11 -5.17 2.27 20.62
C PHE A 11 -3.93 2.40 21.53
N CYS A 12 -3.12 1.34 21.68
CA CYS A 12 -1.95 1.30 22.54
C CYS A 12 -0.61 1.43 21.80
N LEU A 13 -0.59 1.50 20.46
CA LEU A 13 0.66 1.57 19.69
C LEU A 13 1.04 3.02 19.36
N SER A 14 2.35 3.28 19.27
CA SER A 14 2.85 4.54 18.73
C SER A 14 2.44 4.67 17.27
N LYS A 15 2.41 5.91 16.75
CA LYS A 15 2.02 6.17 15.35
C LYS A 15 2.88 5.37 14.35
N GLU A 16 4.18 5.30 14.61
CA GLU A 16 5.12 4.51 13.79
C GLU A 16 4.79 3.01 13.82
N GLU A 17 4.59 2.43 15.01
CA GLU A 17 4.27 1.00 15.13
C GLU A 17 2.89 0.67 14.54
N SER A 18 1.92 1.58 14.68
CA SER A 18 0.61 1.43 14.04
C SER A 18 0.73 1.38 12.52
N VAL A 19 1.56 2.22 11.90
CA VAL A 19 1.78 2.22 10.45
C VAL A 19 2.49 0.95 10.01
N LYS A 20 3.50 0.48 10.76
CA LYS A 20 4.18 -0.79 10.46
C LYS A 20 3.20 -1.97 10.50
N VAL A 21 2.37 -2.07 11.54
CA VAL A 21 1.37 -3.14 11.67
C VAL A 21 0.35 -3.05 10.54
N ALA A 22 -0.19 -1.86 10.24
CA ALA A 22 -1.12 -1.67 9.14
C ALA A 22 -0.49 -2.05 7.79
N THR A 23 0.77 -1.68 7.55
CA THR A 23 1.52 -2.04 6.33
C THR A 23 1.66 -3.56 6.21
N LEU A 24 1.98 -4.24 7.31
CA LEU A 24 2.07 -5.71 7.34
C LEU A 24 0.71 -6.37 7.07
N SER A 25 -0.37 -5.84 7.66
CA SER A 25 -1.73 -6.31 7.38
C SER A 25 -2.11 -6.14 5.91
N MET A 26 -1.78 -5.00 5.30
CA MET A 26 -2.00 -4.76 3.87
C MET A 26 -1.19 -5.74 3.00
N ILE A 27 0.06 -6.02 3.35
CA ILE A 27 0.86 -7.04 2.65
C ILE A 27 0.18 -8.41 2.70
N ILE A 28 -0.33 -8.83 3.87
CA ILE A 28 -1.02 -10.12 4.01
C ILE A 28 -2.30 -10.14 3.15
N ILE A 29 -3.09 -9.06 3.20
CA ILE A 29 -4.31 -8.93 2.41
C ILE A 29 -4.00 -9.04 0.90
N GLU A 30 -2.97 -8.32 0.43
CA GLU A 30 -2.55 -8.34 -0.97
C GLU A 30 -2.03 -9.72 -1.42
N ILE A 31 -1.31 -10.44 -0.55
CA ILE A 31 -0.88 -11.82 -0.84
C ILE A 31 -2.10 -12.74 -0.99
N LEU A 32 -3.05 -12.68 -0.05
CA LEU A 32 -4.27 -13.50 -0.09
C LEU A 32 -5.10 -13.18 -1.34
N TYR A 33 -5.22 -11.89 -1.67
CA TYR A 33 -5.92 -11.43 -2.86
C TYR A 33 -5.25 -11.92 -4.15
N SER A 34 -3.92 -11.84 -4.23
CA SER A 34 -3.14 -12.38 -5.35
C SER A 34 -3.34 -13.89 -5.54
N ILE A 35 -3.29 -14.68 -4.46
CA ILE A 35 -3.51 -16.13 -4.51
C ILE A 35 -4.93 -16.44 -5.01
N PHE A 36 -5.93 -15.71 -4.53
CA PHE A 36 -7.30 -15.85 -4.99
C PHE A 36 -7.43 -15.55 -6.49
N GLN A 37 -6.82 -14.45 -6.97
CA GLN A 37 -6.89 -14.05 -8.37
C GLN A 37 -6.17 -15.02 -9.32
N LEU A 38 -5.08 -15.68 -8.88
CA LEU A 38 -4.39 -16.70 -9.69
C LEU A 38 -5.27 -17.92 -10.02
N SER A 39 -6.33 -18.16 -9.23
CA SER A 39 -7.29 -19.23 -9.50
C SER A 39 -8.21 -18.89 -10.68
N VAL A 40 -8.35 -17.60 -11.00
CA VAL A 40 -9.20 -17.09 -12.08
C VAL A 40 -8.33 -16.89 -13.34
N LYS A 41 -8.48 -17.79 -14.32
CA LYS A 41 -7.66 -17.81 -15.54
C LYS A 41 -8.08 -16.77 -16.57
N ASN A 42 -8.10 -15.49 -16.20
CA ASN A 42 -8.40 -14.40 -17.13
C ASN A 42 -7.28 -13.33 -17.13
N LEU A 43 -7.18 -12.57 -18.23
CA LEU A 43 -6.14 -11.55 -18.42
C LEU A 43 -6.21 -10.43 -17.37
N VAL A 44 -7.41 -10.07 -16.91
CA VAL A 44 -7.61 -8.99 -15.93
C VAL A 44 -7.05 -9.41 -14.56
N SER A 45 -7.34 -10.63 -14.11
CA SER A 45 -6.81 -11.25 -12.89
C SER A 45 -5.29 -11.39 -12.94
N PHE A 46 -4.72 -11.69 -14.11
CA PHE A 46 -3.27 -11.68 -14.30
C PHE A 46 -2.65 -10.29 -14.11
N VAL A 47 -3.26 -9.24 -14.70
CA VAL A 47 -2.82 -7.85 -14.52
C VAL A 47 -2.93 -7.42 -13.05
N PHE A 48 -4.03 -7.77 -12.36
CA PHE A 48 -4.18 -7.53 -10.92
C PHE A 48 -3.06 -8.18 -10.10
N SER A 49 -2.70 -9.42 -10.41
CA SER A 49 -1.64 -10.14 -9.71
C SER A 49 -0.29 -9.44 -9.87
N ILE A 50 0.04 -8.94 -11.07
CA ILE A 50 1.27 -8.16 -11.30
C ILE A 50 1.27 -6.87 -10.49
N LEU A 51 0.16 -6.13 -10.49
CA LEU A 51 0.04 -4.88 -9.73
C LEU A 51 0.16 -5.12 -8.22
N SER A 52 -0.47 -6.18 -7.71
CA SER A 52 -0.38 -6.57 -6.30
C SER A 52 1.04 -6.94 -5.89
N ILE A 53 1.77 -7.72 -6.71
CA ILE A 53 3.19 -8.01 -6.47
C ILE A 53 4.03 -6.73 -6.43
N ALA A 54 3.82 -5.80 -7.38
CA ALA A 54 4.52 -4.53 -7.40
C ALA A 54 4.21 -3.68 -6.15
N LEU A 55 2.96 -3.69 -5.68
CA LEU A 55 2.55 -3.02 -4.45
C LEU A 55 3.20 -3.66 -3.21
N ILE A 56 3.24 -4.98 -3.12
CA ILE A 56 3.91 -5.71 -2.03
C ILE A 56 5.38 -5.32 -1.96
N ILE A 57 6.10 -5.30 -3.09
CA ILE A 57 7.51 -4.87 -3.14
C ILE A 57 7.63 -3.43 -2.64
N SER A 58 6.74 -2.53 -3.06
CA SER A 58 6.71 -1.14 -2.60
C SER A 58 6.47 -1.02 -1.09
N LEU A 59 5.57 -1.84 -0.52
CA LEU A 59 5.26 -1.85 0.91
C LEU A 59 6.43 -2.37 1.73
N VAL A 60 7.14 -3.39 1.25
CA VAL A 60 8.36 -3.91 1.88
C VAL A 60 9.47 -2.84 1.88
N LEU A 61 9.68 -2.18 0.75
CA LEU A 61 10.63 -1.06 0.66
C LEU A 61 10.24 0.10 1.58
N PHE A 62 8.94 0.35 1.76
CA PHE A 62 8.46 1.35 2.68
C PHE A 62 8.78 1.03 4.15
N ILE A 63 8.59 -0.21 4.59
CA ILE A 63 8.98 -0.65 5.94
C ILE A 63 10.49 -0.48 6.15
N ILE A 64 11.30 -0.88 5.16
CA ILE A 64 12.77 -0.69 5.19
C ILE A 64 13.11 0.81 5.25
N GLY A 65 12.37 1.63 4.52
CA GLY A 65 12.50 3.09 4.50
C GLY A 65 12.27 3.72 5.87
N ILE A 66 11.17 3.35 6.53
CA ILE A 66 10.86 3.81 7.91
C ILE A 66 11.98 3.38 8.87
N LYS A 67 12.37 2.10 8.84
CA LYS A 67 13.36 1.56 9.79
C LYS A 67 14.72 2.26 9.72
N ASN A 68 15.11 2.73 8.54
CA ASN A 68 16.43 3.29 8.29
C ASN A 68 16.43 4.82 8.08
N ASP A 69 15.34 5.52 8.40
CA ASP A 69 15.15 6.95 8.10
C ASP A 69 15.48 7.31 6.63
N ASN A 70 15.27 6.37 5.69
CA ASN A 70 15.70 6.53 4.30
C ASN A 70 14.61 7.23 3.48
N THR A 71 14.76 8.55 3.34
CA THR A 71 13.82 9.43 2.63
C THR A 71 13.59 9.02 1.18
N LYS A 72 14.56 8.38 0.52
CA LYS A 72 14.42 7.90 -0.87
C LYS A 72 13.35 6.82 -0.96
N TYR A 73 13.38 5.80 -0.10
CA TYR A 73 12.38 4.72 -0.11
C TYR A 73 11.00 5.22 0.34
N ILE A 74 10.96 6.11 1.34
CA ILE A 74 9.73 6.74 1.82
C ILE A 74 9.05 7.54 0.69
N ASN A 75 9.81 8.34 -0.05
CA ASN A 75 9.29 9.12 -1.18
C ASN A 75 8.91 8.25 -2.38
N GLN A 76 9.65 7.18 -2.65
CA GLN A 76 9.31 6.21 -3.71
C GLN A 76 7.95 5.57 -3.47
N PHE A 77 7.67 5.14 -2.23
CA PHE A 77 6.35 4.62 -1.85
C PHE A 77 5.24 5.63 -2.18
N LYS A 78 5.36 6.88 -1.73
CA LYS A 78 4.31 7.90 -1.94
C LYS A 78 3.86 8.02 -3.40
N THR A 79 4.82 8.09 -4.33
CA THR A 79 4.54 8.27 -5.77
C THR A 79 4.12 6.96 -6.45
N PHE A 80 4.86 5.88 -6.18
CA PHE A 80 4.66 4.60 -6.86
C PHE A 80 3.39 3.91 -6.39
N SER A 81 3.18 3.83 -5.07
CA SER A 81 2.00 3.21 -4.47
C SER A 81 0.73 3.98 -4.82
N GLY A 82 0.77 5.31 -4.86
CA GLY A 82 -0.39 6.11 -5.28
C GLY A 82 -0.80 5.85 -6.74
N THR A 83 0.17 5.64 -7.63
CA THR A 83 -0.11 5.29 -9.04
C THR A 83 -0.72 3.89 -9.15
N ILE A 84 -0.15 2.90 -8.45
CA ILE A 84 -0.68 1.53 -8.45
C ILE A 84 -2.11 1.51 -7.89
N LEU A 85 -2.34 2.20 -6.77
CA LEU A 85 -3.64 2.30 -6.13
C LEU A 85 -4.68 2.90 -7.06
N ALA A 86 -4.34 3.98 -7.79
CA ALA A 86 -5.25 4.58 -8.75
C ALA A 86 -5.65 3.59 -9.87
N ILE A 87 -4.69 2.81 -10.38
CA ILE A 87 -4.96 1.78 -11.39
C ILE A 87 -5.84 0.67 -10.80
N GLN A 88 -5.53 0.18 -9.59
CA GLN A 88 -6.32 -0.84 -8.89
C GLN A 88 -7.77 -0.38 -8.69
N VAL A 89 -7.99 0.85 -8.23
CA VAL A 89 -9.33 1.43 -8.05
C VAL A 89 -10.10 1.47 -9.37
N ILE A 90 -9.48 1.88 -10.47
CA ILE A 90 -10.13 1.87 -11.80
C ILE A 90 -10.55 0.46 -12.20
N LEU A 91 -9.67 -0.53 -11.97
CA LEU A 91 -9.97 -1.93 -12.29
C LEU A 91 -11.08 -2.49 -11.38
N LEU A 92 -11.13 -2.12 -10.10
CA LEU A 92 -12.21 -2.51 -9.17
C LEU A 92 -13.55 -1.86 -9.56
N ILE A 93 -13.55 -0.60 -10.01
CA ILE A 93 -14.76 0.04 -10.57
C ILE A 93 -15.24 -0.72 -11.80
N LYS A 94 -14.33 -1.10 -12.71
CA LYS A 94 -14.68 -1.95 -13.86
C LYS A 94 -15.26 -3.30 -13.42
N SER A 95 -14.71 -3.92 -12.38
CA SER A 95 -15.24 -5.15 -11.78
C SER A 95 -16.67 -4.98 -11.28
N ILE A 96 -16.96 -3.88 -10.57
CA ILE A 96 -18.31 -3.53 -10.10
C ILE A 96 -19.29 -3.39 -11.28
N ILE A 97 -18.88 -2.71 -12.36
CA ILE A 97 -19.71 -2.58 -13.56
C ILE A 97 -20.02 -3.95 -14.16
N ASN A 98 -19.00 -4.81 -14.33
CA ASN A 98 -19.17 -6.15 -14.87
C ASN A 98 -20.12 -7.00 -14.00
N SER A 99 -19.92 -7.01 -12.68
CA SER A 99 -20.80 -7.75 -11.76
C SER A 99 -22.22 -7.18 -11.74
N THR A 100 -22.41 -5.88 -11.95
CA THR A 100 -23.75 -5.28 -12.09
C THR A 100 -24.44 -5.75 -13.38
N MET A 101 -23.69 -5.86 -14.49
CA MET A 101 -24.19 -6.41 -15.73
C MET A 101 -24.56 -7.90 -15.56
N GLU A 102 -23.70 -8.68 -14.93
CA GLU A 102 -23.97 -10.10 -14.61
C GLU A 102 -25.25 -10.25 -13.78
N TYR A 103 -25.38 -9.48 -12.70
CA TYR A 103 -26.57 -9.45 -11.84
C TYR A 103 -27.85 -9.16 -12.64
N SER A 104 -27.79 -8.16 -13.52
CA SER A 104 -28.93 -7.72 -14.34
C SER A 104 -29.30 -8.78 -15.38
N SER A 105 -28.31 -9.47 -15.93
CA SER A 105 -28.49 -10.55 -16.91
C SER A 105 -28.81 -11.92 -16.30
N ALA A 106 -28.94 -12.02 -14.97
CA ALA A 106 -29.10 -13.32 -14.32
C ALA A 106 -30.38 -14.08 -14.74
N THR A 107 -31.39 -13.38 -15.28
CA THR A 107 -32.63 -13.99 -15.78
C THR A 107 -32.58 -14.37 -17.27
N ASP A 108 -31.45 -14.17 -17.94
CA ASP A 108 -31.26 -14.52 -19.33
C ASP A 108 -31.23 -16.04 -19.51
N ILE A 109 -32.14 -16.58 -20.32
CA ILE A 109 -32.32 -18.02 -20.50
C ILE A 109 -31.07 -18.64 -21.12
N GLU A 110 -30.42 -17.94 -22.06
CA GLU A 110 -29.22 -18.44 -22.73
C GLU A 110 -28.07 -18.67 -21.74
N LYS A 111 -27.90 -17.75 -20.78
CA LYS A 111 -26.88 -17.87 -19.72
C LYS A 111 -27.19 -18.99 -18.74
N ILE A 112 -28.46 -19.19 -18.40
CA ILE A 112 -28.89 -20.27 -17.51
C ILE A 112 -28.62 -21.62 -18.17
N GLU A 113 -28.89 -21.75 -19.47
CA GLU A 113 -28.60 -22.96 -20.25
C GLU A 113 -27.10 -23.22 -20.35
N GLU A 114 -26.27 -22.21 -20.61
CA GLU A 114 -24.81 -22.32 -20.64
C GLU A 114 -24.25 -22.89 -19.32
N ILE A 115 -24.71 -22.35 -18.18
CA ILE A 115 -24.27 -22.80 -16.86
C ILE A 115 -24.72 -24.25 -16.58
N LYS A 116 -25.92 -24.64 -17.02
CA LYS A 116 -26.40 -26.02 -16.89
C LYS A 116 -25.53 -26.99 -17.68
N ILE A 117 -25.20 -26.65 -18.92
CA ILE A 117 -24.33 -27.46 -19.78
C ILE A 117 -22.95 -27.63 -19.11
N ASP A 118 -22.40 -26.57 -18.54
CA ASP A 118 -21.12 -26.63 -17.80
C ASP A 118 -21.22 -27.52 -16.55
N MET A 119 -22.34 -27.50 -15.82
CA MET A 119 -22.55 -28.37 -14.66
C MET A 119 -22.68 -29.85 -15.05
N GLU A 120 -23.42 -30.15 -16.11
CA GLU A 120 -23.56 -31.50 -16.66
C GLU A 120 -22.21 -32.07 -17.12
N ASN A 121 -21.41 -31.26 -17.84
CA ASN A 121 -20.08 -31.64 -18.29
C ASN A 121 -19.10 -31.94 -17.14
N ASN A 122 -19.34 -31.38 -15.95
CA ASN A 122 -18.54 -31.61 -14.75
C ASN A 122 -19.06 -32.76 -13.87
N ASN A 123 -19.94 -33.63 -14.39
CA ASN A 123 -20.56 -34.75 -13.68
C ASN A 123 -21.34 -34.36 -12.40
N ALA A 124 -21.77 -33.10 -12.30
CA ALA A 124 -22.72 -32.69 -11.27
C ALA A 124 -24.12 -33.09 -11.73
N ASN A 125 -24.48 -34.37 -11.57
CA ASN A 125 -25.85 -34.87 -11.79
C ASN A 125 -26.79 -34.33 -10.70
N MET A 126 -27.02 -33.01 -10.72
CA MET A 126 -27.98 -32.33 -9.86
C MET A 126 -29.04 -31.68 -10.74
N ASP A 127 -30.29 -32.09 -10.54
CA ASP A 127 -31.44 -31.39 -11.10
C ASP A 127 -31.60 -30.05 -10.37
N ILE A 128 -30.93 -29.01 -10.88
CA ILE A 128 -30.96 -27.67 -10.31
C ILE A 128 -32.01 -26.85 -11.06
N SER A 129 -33.04 -26.42 -10.32
CA SER A 129 -34.05 -25.48 -10.82
C SER A 129 -33.40 -24.18 -11.31
N ASN A 130 -33.94 -23.57 -12.38
CA ASN A 130 -33.48 -22.28 -12.90
C ASN A 130 -33.42 -21.20 -11.82
N GLU A 131 -34.37 -21.20 -10.88
CA GLU A 131 -34.46 -20.25 -9.76
C GLU A 131 -33.21 -20.30 -8.87
N ASN A 132 -32.68 -21.50 -8.61
CA ASN A 132 -31.45 -21.69 -7.85
C ASN A 132 -30.23 -21.14 -8.59
N ILE A 133 -30.15 -21.33 -9.91
CA ILE A 133 -29.07 -20.80 -10.74
C ILE A 133 -29.11 -19.27 -10.75
N ILE A 134 -30.29 -18.68 -10.98
CA ILE A 134 -30.49 -17.23 -10.95
C ILE A 134 -30.07 -16.64 -9.59
N SER A 135 -30.50 -17.27 -8.50
CA SER A 135 -30.14 -16.87 -7.14
C SER A 135 -28.63 -16.94 -6.90
N LEU A 136 -27.98 -18.00 -7.39
CA LEU A 136 -26.53 -18.17 -7.28
C LEU A 136 -25.77 -17.07 -8.01
N ILE A 137 -26.09 -16.81 -9.29
CA ILE A 137 -25.45 -15.75 -10.09
C ILE A 137 -25.59 -14.40 -9.38
N ARG A 138 -26.81 -14.07 -8.92
CA ARG A 138 -27.08 -12.81 -8.21
C ARG A 138 -26.30 -12.71 -6.91
N THR A 139 -26.21 -13.80 -6.15
CA THR A 139 -25.47 -13.84 -4.88
C THR A 139 -23.99 -13.63 -5.10
N ILE A 140 -23.40 -14.29 -6.10
CA ILE A 140 -21.98 -14.13 -6.46
C ILE A 140 -21.71 -12.70 -6.92
N ALA A 141 -22.55 -12.16 -7.81
CA ALA A 141 -22.41 -10.80 -8.32
C ALA A 141 -22.51 -9.75 -7.20
N LEU A 142 -23.50 -9.88 -6.29
CA LEU A 142 -23.63 -8.98 -5.14
C LEU A 142 -22.42 -9.09 -4.20
N GLY A 143 -21.96 -10.30 -3.93
CA GLY A 143 -20.75 -10.54 -3.12
C GLY A 143 -19.53 -9.85 -3.72
N SER A 144 -19.33 -9.97 -5.04
CA SER A 144 -18.25 -9.31 -5.79
C SER A 144 -18.32 -7.77 -5.68
N ILE A 145 -19.51 -7.19 -5.80
CA ILE A 145 -19.73 -5.74 -5.68
C ILE A 145 -19.37 -5.26 -4.28
N ILE A 146 -19.93 -5.91 -3.24
CA ILE A 146 -19.68 -5.53 -1.84
C ILE A 146 -18.18 -5.64 -1.52
N LEU A 147 -17.56 -6.75 -1.91
CA LEU A 147 -16.13 -6.98 -1.68
C LEU A 147 -15.27 -5.91 -2.36
N SER A 148 -15.56 -5.59 -3.63
CA SER A 148 -14.84 -4.56 -4.37
C SER A 148 -14.95 -3.18 -3.72
N ILE A 149 -16.13 -2.81 -3.22
CA ILE A 149 -16.34 -1.55 -2.49
C ILE A 149 -15.51 -1.53 -1.20
N VAL A 150 -15.53 -2.62 -0.43
CA VAL A 150 -14.74 -2.73 0.81
C VAL A 150 -13.25 -2.57 0.54
N PHE A 151 -12.72 -3.23 -0.49
CA PHE A 151 -11.32 -3.09 -0.90
C PHE A 151 -10.97 -1.65 -1.26
N ILE A 152 -11.78 -0.99 -2.09
CA ILE A 152 -11.56 0.43 -2.45
C ILE A 152 -11.47 1.32 -1.20
N LEU A 153 -12.37 1.11 -0.23
CA LEU A 153 -12.37 1.91 1.00
C LEU A 153 -11.12 1.66 1.85
N ILE A 154 -10.72 0.40 2.03
CA ILE A 154 -9.51 0.02 2.77
C ILE A 154 -8.26 0.63 2.11
N ASP A 155 -8.14 0.48 0.79
CA ASP A 155 -7.00 0.96 0.01
C ASP A 155 -6.84 2.48 0.11
N ILE A 156 -7.93 3.22 -0.14
CA ILE A 156 -7.93 4.68 -0.09
C ILE A 156 -7.59 5.18 1.32
N ASP A 157 -8.24 4.63 2.34
CA ASP A 157 -8.04 5.07 3.73
C ASP A 157 -6.62 4.76 4.22
N TYR A 158 -6.09 3.57 3.88
CA TYR A 158 -4.70 3.20 4.12
C TYR A 158 -3.72 4.15 3.44
N TYR A 159 -3.93 4.44 2.14
CA TYR A 159 -3.03 5.32 1.38
C TYR A 159 -3.01 6.75 1.94
N ILE A 160 -4.17 7.32 2.24
CA ILE A 160 -4.29 8.68 2.80
C ILE A 160 -3.60 8.74 4.17
N SER A 161 -3.90 7.79 5.05
CA SER A 161 -3.35 7.75 6.40
C SER A 161 -1.84 7.57 6.41
N THR A 162 -1.33 6.67 5.56
CA THR A 162 0.11 6.44 5.40
C THR A 162 0.81 7.65 4.81
N THR A 163 0.20 8.32 3.82
CA THR A 163 0.77 9.53 3.21
C THR A 163 0.84 10.69 4.21
N TYR A 164 -0.16 10.81 5.09
CA TYR A 164 -0.15 11.79 6.17
C TYR A 164 1.00 11.53 7.16
N TYR A 165 1.18 10.26 7.57
CA TYR A 165 2.33 9.86 8.39
C TYR A 165 3.68 10.15 7.71
N ILE A 166 3.81 9.82 6.42
CA ILE A 166 5.02 10.08 5.64
C ILE A 166 5.39 11.56 5.65
N LYS A 167 4.40 12.45 5.52
CA LYS A 167 4.65 13.89 5.54
C LYS A 167 5.25 14.35 6.86
N GLU A 168 4.72 13.86 7.98
CA GLU A 168 5.27 14.18 9.31
C GLU A 168 6.66 13.57 9.51
N LEU A 169 6.85 12.30 9.11
CA LEU A 169 8.13 11.60 9.25
C LEU A 169 9.26 12.31 8.49
N LEU A 170 8.99 12.76 7.25
CA LEU A 170 9.97 13.51 6.45
C LEU A 170 10.35 14.84 7.12
N GLN A 171 9.39 15.56 7.72
CA GLN A 171 9.68 16.80 8.46
C GLN A 171 10.59 16.54 9.67
N ILE A 172 10.37 15.44 10.40
CA ILE A 172 11.21 15.05 11.53
C ILE A 172 12.63 14.73 11.05
N ILE A 173 12.77 13.93 10.01
CA ILE A 173 14.09 13.56 9.44
C ILE A 173 14.84 14.80 8.96
N ASP A 174 14.18 15.71 8.23
CA ASP A 174 14.80 16.94 7.73
C ASP A 174 15.27 17.84 8.89
N SER A 175 14.46 17.99 9.94
CA SER A 175 14.84 18.79 11.12
C SER A 175 16.05 18.20 11.87
N LYS A 176 16.14 16.87 11.97
CA LYS A 176 17.26 16.15 12.59
C LYS A 176 18.53 16.32 11.77
N ASN A 177 18.44 16.19 10.46
CA ASN A 177 19.58 16.39 9.55
C ASN A 177 20.10 17.83 9.62
N MET A 178 19.21 18.82 9.65
CA MET A 178 19.60 20.23 9.81
C MET A 178 20.30 20.48 11.16
N ALA A 179 19.83 19.86 12.25
CA ALA A 179 20.47 19.97 13.55
C ALA A 179 21.88 19.35 13.56
N MET A 180 22.04 18.15 12.98
CA MET A 180 23.35 17.49 12.88
C MET A 180 24.35 18.30 12.06
N MET A 181 23.94 18.83 10.89
CA MET A 181 24.79 19.69 10.07
C MET A 181 25.21 20.96 10.81
N LYS A 182 24.32 21.53 11.63
CA LYS A 182 24.63 22.69 12.47
C LYS A 182 25.67 22.33 13.54
N GLU A 183 25.57 21.17 14.17
CA GLU A 183 26.56 20.72 15.17
C GLU A 183 27.93 20.44 14.55
N GLU A 184 27.97 19.77 13.39
CA GLU A 184 29.22 19.50 12.66
C GLU A 184 29.91 20.79 12.21
N SER A 185 29.14 21.78 11.71
CA SER A 185 29.70 23.08 11.32
C SER A 185 30.27 23.85 12.52
N ILE A 186 29.63 23.80 13.69
CA ILE A 186 30.14 24.41 14.93
C ILE A 186 31.44 23.72 15.38
N GLN A 187 31.49 22.38 15.36
CA GLN A 187 32.72 21.63 15.70
C GLN A 187 33.86 21.96 14.74
N MET A 188 33.59 22.06 13.44
CA MET A 188 34.58 22.45 12.44
C MET A 188 35.11 23.87 12.69
N MET A 189 34.24 24.83 13.00
CA MET A 189 34.64 26.20 13.35
C MET A 189 35.48 26.26 14.63
N ASN A 190 35.11 25.50 15.67
CA ASN A 190 35.89 25.42 16.91
C ASN A 190 37.29 24.84 16.65
N ASN A 191 37.41 23.78 15.86
CA ASN A 191 38.69 23.18 15.47
C ASN A 191 39.57 24.13 14.64
N LEU A 192 38.96 24.94 13.76
CA LEU A 192 39.68 25.96 13.02
C LEU A 192 40.21 27.07 13.96
N SER A 193 39.39 27.51 14.91
CA SER A 193 39.77 28.54 15.88
C SER A 193 40.92 28.11 16.80
N SER A 194 40.91 26.85 17.25
CA SER A 194 41.97 26.30 18.09
C SER A 194 43.30 26.16 17.32
N ASN A 195 43.24 25.73 16.06
CA ASN A 195 44.42 25.66 15.20
C ASN A 195 45.05 27.04 14.93
N ILE A 196 44.23 28.08 14.72
CA ILE A 196 44.72 29.46 14.55
C ILE A 196 45.36 29.98 15.84
N SER A 197 44.78 29.70 17.01
CA SER A 197 45.40 30.11 18.27
C SER A 197 46.76 29.42 18.51
N ASN A 198 46.90 28.16 18.13
CA ASN A 198 48.16 27.44 18.23
C ASN A 198 49.23 27.95 17.25
N SER A 199 48.86 28.32 16.02
CA SER A 199 49.81 28.88 15.05
C SER A 199 50.35 30.24 15.48
N ASN A 200 49.53 31.08 16.12
CA ASN A 200 49.97 32.39 16.59
C ASN A 200 50.95 32.30 17.78
N ASN A 201 50.80 31.28 18.64
CA ASN A 201 51.77 31.03 19.71
C ASN A 201 53.13 30.58 19.16
N LEU A 202 53.15 29.83 18.06
CA LEU A 202 54.39 29.38 17.40
C LEU A 202 55.14 30.52 16.69
N SER A 203 54.44 31.47 16.07
CA SER A 203 55.11 32.60 15.39
C SER A 203 55.75 33.59 16.38
N PHE A 204 55.17 33.76 17.58
CA PHE A 204 55.72 34.63 18.61
C PHE A 204 57.08 34.13 19.16
N CYS A 205 57.32 32.83 19.16
CA CYS A 205 58.59 32.26 19.60
C CYS A 205 59.75 32.52 18.61
N TYR A 206 59.48 32.77 17.33
CA TYR A 206 60.53 33.02 16.32
C TYR A 206 60.91 34.49 16.16
N SER A 207 60.18 35.43 16.78
CA SER A 207 60.43 36.87 16.68
C SER A 207 61.39 37.42 17.74
N ASN A 208 61.83 36.61 18.70
CA ASN A 208 62.63 37.06 19.86
C ASN A 208 64.07 36.51 19.91
N ASN A 209 64.59 35.99 18.79
CA ASN A 209 66.01 35.66 18.61
C ASN A 209 66.60 36.47 17.47
#